data_AF-A0A845R0Z7-F1
#
_entry.id   AF-A0A845R0Z7-F1
#
_cell.length_a   1.000
_cell.length_b   1.000
_cell.length_c   1.000
_cell.angle_alpha   90.00
_cell.angle_beta   90.00
_cell.angle_gamma   90.00
#
_symmetry.space_group_name_H-M   'P 1'
#
loop_
_entity.id
_entity.type
_entity.pdbx_description
1 polymer ?
#
loop_
_entity_poly.entity_id
_entity_poly.type
_entity_poly.pdbx_seq_one_letter_code
_entity_poly.pdbx_strand_id
1 'polypeptide(L)'
;MVEEQNLLDRVKTRLPGENQVDDAFLAEIIRTIQDRLNLRLGTETLPKQFYSILVDAVIKMYRRKYYEGIKSESIDTISTSFADDVLKEYETEINSYIDSKKVITQNVVRFL
;
A
#
# COMPACT_ATOMS: atom_id res chain seq x y z
N MET A 1 -14.90 10.85 -1.16
CA MET A 1 -13.75 11.55 -1.77
C MET A 1 -12.71 12.09 -0.78
N VAL A 2 -12.87 11.94 0.55
CA VAL A 2 -11.95 12.60 1.54
C VAL A 2 -10.68 11.77 1.85
N GLU A 3 -10.65 10.47 1.55
CA GLU A 3 -9.53 9.60 1.99
C GLU A 3 -8.28 9.68 1.08
N GLU A 4 -8.43 9.85 -0.24
CA GLU A 4 -7.29 9.92 -1.17
C GLU A 4 -6.43 11.17 -1.00
N GLN A 5 -7.04 12.35 -0.83
CA GLN A 5 -6.28 13.61 -0.62
C GLN A 5 -5.45 13.54 0.67
N ASN A 6 -5.98 12.92 1.72
CA ASN A 6 -5.27 12.77 2.99
C ASN A 6 -4.09 11.78 2.89
N LEU A 7 -4.20 10.72 2.07
CA LEU A 7 -3.09 9.79 1.84
C LEU A 7 -1.94 10.49 1.10
N LEU A 8 -2.25 11.27 0.07
CA LEU A 8 -1.27 11.99 -0.73
C LEU A 8 -0.51 13.04 0.12
N ASP A 9 -1.22 13.77 0.98
CA ASP A 9 -0.62 14.71 1.93
C ASP A 9 0.28 14.00 2.96
N ARG A 10 -0.14 12.84 3.47
CA ARG A 10 0.68 12.02 4.39
C ARG A 10 1.96 11.51 3.73
N VAL A 11 1.89 11.10 2.46
CA VAL A 11 3.07 10.67 1.69
C VAL A 11 4.02 11.85 1.50
N LYS A 12 3.53 13.00 1.04
CA LYS A 12 4.33 14.22 0.84
C LYS A 12 5.01 14.69 2.13
N THR A 13 4.31 14.64 3.26
CA THR A 13 4.86 15.01 4.57
C THR A 13 6.08 14.15 4.96
N ARG A 14 6.11 12.88 4.54
CA ARG A 14 7.20 11.93 4.83
C ARG A 14 8.32 11.92 3.78
N LEU A 15 8.19 12.72 2.71
CA LEU A 15 9.20 12.96 1.68
C LEU A 15 9.73 14.41 1.75
N PRO A 16 10.23 14.90 2.89
CA PRO A 16 10.75 16.26 2.98
C PRO A 16 12.00 16.41 2.10
N GLY A 17 11.99 17.39 1.20
CA GLY A 17 13.15 17.77 0.37
C GLY A 17 13.08 17.38 -1.10
N GLU A 18 12.03 16.69 -1.53
CA GLU A 18 11.81 16.38 -2.94
C GLU A 18 10.91 17.47 -3.57
N ASN A 19 11.53 18.48 -4.17
CA ASN A 19 10.82 19.63 -4.73
C ASN A 19 9.99 19.32 -6.01
N GLN A 20 10.04 18.09 -6.52
CA GLN A 20 9.29 17.65 -7.70
C GLN A 20 8.77 16.22 -7.49
N VAL A 21 7.79 16.10 -6.62
CA VAL A 21 6.98 14.89 -6.53
C VAL A 21 5.79 15.07 -7.47
N ASP A 22 5.63 14.18 -8.45
CA ASP A 22 4.49 14.19 -9.36
C ASP A 22 3.27 13.58 -8.65
N ASP A 23 2.25 14.42 -8.42
CA ASP A 23 1.01 14.03 -7.74
C ASP A 23 0.26 12.93 -8.49
N ALA A 24 0.28 12.95 -9.83
CA ALA A 24 -0.38 11.92 -10.64
C ALA A 24 0.36 10.58 -10.51
N PHE A 25 1.68 10.62 -10.47
CA PHE A 25 2.50 9.44 -10.26
C PHE A 25 2.31 8.84 -8.85
N LEU A 26 2.27 9.69 -7.82
CA LEU A 26 1.97 9.24 -6.46
C LEU A 26 0.58 8.60 -6.36
N ALA A 27 -0.44 9.22 -6.96
CA ALA A 27 -1.79 8.69 -6.96
C ALA A 27 -1.84 7.29 -7.61
N GLU A 28 -1.12 7.09 -8.71
CA GLU A 28 -1.06 5.78 -9.38
C GLU A 28 -0.35 4.71 -8.55
N ILE A 29 0.75 5.07 -7.86
CA ILE A 29 1.43 4.15 -6.93
C ILE A 29 0.52 3.80 -5.76
N ILE A 30 -0.13 4.79 -5.15
CA ILE A 30 -1.07 4.60 -4.03
C ILE A 30 -2.14 3.60 -4.45
N ARG A 31 -2.75 3.82 -5.62
CA ARG A 31 -3.78 2.93 -6.16
C ARG A 31 -3.25 1.51 -6.39
N THR A 32 -2.08 1.39 -7.02
CA THR A 32 -1.45 0.08 -7.30
C THR A 32 -1.20 -0.71 -6.02
N ILE A 33 -0.63 -0.07 -4.99
CA ILE A 33 -0.33 -0.73 -3.71
C ILE A 33 -1.63 -1.05 -2.96
N GLN A 34 -2.61 -0.15 -3.00
CA GLN A 34 -3.92 -0.38 -2.39
C GLN A 34 -4.63 -1.59 -3.03
N ASP A 35 -4.65 -1.69 -4.35
CA ASP A 35 -5.25 -2.83 -5.06
C ASP A 35 -4.57 -4.14 -4.68
N ARG A 36 -3.23 -4.13 -4.58
CA ARG A 36 -2.44 -5.32 -4.17
C ARG A 36 -2.71 -5.71 -2.72
N LEU A 37 -2.82 -4.74 -1.80
CA LEU A 37 -3.20 -4.98 -0.42
C LEU A 37 -4.61 -5.56 -0.32
N ASN A 38 -5.57 -4.99 -1.05
CA ASN A 38 -6.95 -5.49 -1.11
C ASN A 38 -7.02 -6.94 -1.59
N LEU A 39 -6.25 -7.28 -2.64
CA LEU A 39 -6.13 -8.65 -3.14
C LEU A 39 -5.56 -9.60 -2.08
N ARG A 40 -4.51 -9.19 -1.35
CA ARG A 40 -3.89 -10.00 -0.29
C ARG A 40 -4.80 -10.17 0.93
N LEU A 41 -5.50 -9.11 1.32
CA LEU A 41 -6.42 -9.12 2.48
C LEU A 41 -7.77 -9.78 2.18
N GLY A 42 -8.10 -9.97 0.90
CA GLY A 42 -9.41 -10.43 0.47
C GLY A 42 -10.53 -9.45 0.86
N THR A 43 -10.27 -8.15 0.71
CA THR A 43 -11.21 -7.07 1.06
C THR A 43 -11.42 -6.13 -0.12
N GLU A 44 -12.67 -5.72 -0.35
CA GLU A 44 -12.99 -4.72 -1.37
C GLU A 44 -12.51 -3.31 -0.99
N THR A 45 -12.45 -3.02 0.31
CA THR A 45 -12.00 -1.74 0.85
C THR A 45 -10.86 -1.95 1.83
N LEU A 46 -9.82 -1.12 1.69
CA LEU A 46 -8.62 -1.24 2.51
C LEU A 46 -8.95 -0.82 3.95
N PRO A 47 -8.71 -1.66 4.97
CA PRO A 47 -8.97 -1.30 6.35
C PRO A 47 -8.06 -0.15 6.79
N LYS A 48 -8.58 0.77 7.62
CA LYS A 48 -7.83 1.92 8.14
C LYS A 48 -6.51 1.56 8.84
N GLN A 49 -6.44 0.37 9.42
CA GLN A 49 -5.24 -0.18 10.05
C GLN A 49 -4.07 -0.30 9.06
N PHE A 50 -4.36 -0.57 7.79
CA PHE A 50 -3.36 -0.70 6.72
C PHE A 50 -3.01 0.62 6.04
N TYR A 51 -3.64 1.75 6.37
CA TYR A 51 -3.30 3.03 5.75
C TYR A 51 -1.86 3.47 6.05
N SER A 52 -1.35 3.19 7.26
CA SER A 52 0.04 3.48 7.58
C SER A 52 1.00 2.60 6.78
N ILE A 53 0.66 1.32 6.59
CA ILE A 53 1.42 0.36 5.76
C ILE A 53 1.41 0.80 4.29
N LEU A 54 0.25 1.20 3.77
CA LEU A 54 0.09 1.73 2.42
C LEU A 54 1.01 2.93 2.20
N VAL A 55 0.97 3.93 3.09
CA VAL A 55 1.82 5.13 2.97
C VAL A 55 3.31 4.76 3.01
N ASP A 56 3.72 3.86 3.90
CA ASP A 56 5.13 3.45 4.00
C ASP A 56 5.60 2.67 2.77
N ALA A 57 4.77 1.78 2.25
CA ALA A 57 5.04 1.04 1.02
C ALA A 57 5.17 1.98 -0.19
N VAL A 58 4.30 2.99 -0.31
CA VAL A 58 4.38 4.04 -1.35
C VAL A 58 5.70 4.79 -1.28
N ILE A 59 6.10 5.22 -0.08
CA ILE A 59 7.36 5.96 0.12
C ILE A 59 8.57 5.08 -0.22
N LYS A 60 8.56 3.81 0.19
CA LYS A 60 9.62 2.86 -0.16
C LYS A 60 9.73 2.68 -1.67
N MET A 61 8.61 2.47 -2.34
CA MET A 61 8.57 2.30 -3.80
C MET A 61 9.09 3.54 -4.52
N TYR A 62 8.65 4.71 -4.07
CA TYR A 62 9.11 5.98 -4.59
C TYR A 62 10.63 6.15 -4.39
N ARG A 63 11.14 5.98 -3.16
CA ARG A 63 12.57 6.09 -2.88
C ARG A 63 13.38 5.10 -3.70
N ARG A 64 12.91 3.86 -3.85
CA ARG A 64 13.58 2.83 -4.64
C ARG A 64 13.72 3.25 -6.10
N LYS A 65 12.67 3.82 -6.72
CA LYS A 65 12.73 4.37 -8.09
C LYS A 65 13.79 5.48 -8.23
N TYR A 66 13.86 6.40 -7.27
CA TYR A 66 14.76 7.56 -7.34
C TYR A 66 16.22 7.22 -6.98
N TYR A 67 16.46 6.37 -5.98
CA TYR A 67 17.81 6.03 -5.51
C TYR A 67 18.44 4.87 -6.27
N GLU A 68 17.67 3.88 -6.75
CA GLU A 68 18.22 2.81 -7.59
C GLU A 68 18.45 3.28 -9.04
N GLY A 69 18.14 4.54 -9.35
CA GLY A 69 18.48 5.14 -10.64
C GLY A 69 17.84 4.38 -11.79
N ILE A 70 16.58 3.96 -11.63
CA ILE A 70 15.77 3.49 -12.75
C ILE A 70 15.57 4.72 -13.64
N LYS A 71 16.54 4.94 -14.53
CA LYS A 71 16.52 5.97 -15.56
C LYS A 71 15.17 5.88 -16.26
N SER A 72 14.69 7.06 -16.64
CA SER A 72 13.39 7.44 -17.17
C SER A 72 12.75 6.56 -18.28
N GLU A 73 13.35 5.44 -18.67
CA GLU A 73 12.87 4.51 -19.69
C GLU A 73 11.81 3.52 -19.15
N SER A 74 11.72 3.29 -17.84
CA SER A 74 10.79 2.31 -17.25
C SER A 74 9.62 2.93 -16.47
N ILE A 75 9.22 4.17 -16.79
CA ILE A 75 8.02 4.79 -16.18
C ILE A 75 6.75 3.96 -16.46
N ASP A 76 6.72 3.24 -17.58
CA ASP A 76 5.59 2.40 -18.02
C ASP A 76 5.52 1.04 -17.31
N THR A 77 6.57 0.67 -16.58
CA THR A 77 6.68 -0.62 -15.90
C THR A 77 6.89 -0.38 -14.41
N ILE A 78 5.92 0.25 -13.74
CA ILE A 78 5.69 -0.03 -12.33
C ILE A 78 5.33 -1.53 -12.27
N SER A 79 6.36 -2.36 -12.18
CA SER A 79 6.18 -3.81 -12.18
C SER A 79 5.47 -4.19 -10.90
N THR A 80 4.39 -4.95 -11.04
CA THR A 80 3.64 -5.51 -9.92
C THR A 80 4.54 -6.31 -8.98
N SER A 81 5.63 -6.87 -9.51
CA SER A 81 6.69 -7.53 -8.75
C SER A 81 7.39 -6.61 -7.72
N PHE A 82 7.57 -5.32 -8.01
CA PHE A 82 8.14 -4.38 -7.03
C PHE A 82 7.16 -4.09 -5.90
N ALA A 83 5.87 -3.90 -6.25
CA ALA A 83 4.83 -3.75 -5.23
C ALA A 83 4.74 -5.00 -4.37
N ASP A 84 4.82 -6.19 -4.97
CA ASP A 84 4.82 -7.46 -4.24
C ASP A 84 6.05 -7.62 -3.32
N ASP A 85 7.25 -7.21 -3.77
CA ASP A 85 8.47 -7.26 -2.98
C ASP A 85 8.40 -6.33 -1.76
N VAL A 86 7.89 -5.11 -1.94
CA VAL A 86 7.67 -4.16 -0.82
C VAL A 86 6.60 -4.69 0.14
N LEU A 87 5.50 -5.23 -0.38
CA LEU A 87 4.42 -5.76 0.43
C LEU A 87 4.79 -7.04 1.18
N LYS A 88 5.80 -7.77 0.71
CA LYS A 88 6.31 -8.97 1.35
C LYS A 88 6.85 -8.70 2.76
N GLU A 89 7.42 -7.52 2.99
CA GLU A 89 7.88 -7.11 4.32
C GLU A 89 6.73 -7.03 5.34
N TYR A 90 5.52 -6.77 4.87
CA TYR A 90 4.31 -6.64 5.69
C TYR A 90 3.46 -7.93 5.71
N GLU A 91 3.99 -9.06 5.21
CA GLU A 91 3.25 -10.33 5.20
C GLU A 91 2.85 -10.78 6.60
N THR A 92 3.65 -10.47 7.63
CA THR A 92 3.34 -10.84 9.01
C THR A 92 2.07 -10.14 9.50
N GLU A 93 1.94 -8.83 9.28
CA GLU A 93 0.77 -8.04 9.64
C GLU A 93 -0.46 -8.44 8.81
N ILE A 94 -0.26 -8.67 7.49
CA ILE A 94 -1.32 -9.12 6.59
C ILE A 94 -1.88 -10.46 7.05
N ASN A 95 -1.01 -11.45 7.31
CA ASN A 95 -1.42 -12.78 7.77
C ASN A 95 -2.09 -12.72 9.14
N SER A 96 -1.54 -11.94 10.07
CA SER A 96 -2.13 -11.74 11.41
C SER A 96 -3.56 -11.17 11.31
N TYR A 97 -3.79 -10.23 10.39
CA TYR A 97 -5.12 -9.68 10.15
C TYR A 97 -6.08 -10.72 9.57
N ILE A 98 -5.65 -11.47 8.55
CA ILE A 98 -6.44 -12.55 7.93
C ILE A 98 -6.82 -13.61 8.97
N ASP A 99 -5.86 -14.03 9.79
CA ASP A 99 -6.06 -15.00 10.86
C ASP A 99 -7.04 -14.48 11.90
N SER A 100 -6.91 -13.23 12.34
CA SER A 100 -7.87 -12.62 13.27
C SER A 100 -9.30 -12.63 12.72
N LYS A 101 -9.47 -12.37 11.42
CA LYS A 101 -10.77 -12.36 10.73
C LYS A 101 -11.37 -13.77 10.64
N LYS A 102 -10.53 -14.80 10.47
CA LYS A 102 -10.92 -16.21 10.44
C LYS A 102 -11.34 -16.72 11.83
N VAL A 103 -10.65 -16.31 12.89
CA VAL A 103 -11.01 -16.69 14.27
C VAL A 103 -12.39 -16.13 14.66
N ILE A 104 -12.69 -14.88 14.27
CA ILE A 104 -13.98 -14.25 14.57
C ILE A 104 -15.15 -15.00 13.91
N THR A 105 -14.99 -15.44 12.65
CA THR A 105 -16.06 -16.17 11.94
C THR A 105 -16.31 -17.57 12.49
N GLN A 106 -15.32 -18.23 13.09
CA GLN A 106 -15.49 -19.57 13.68
C GLN A 106 -16.15 -19.56 15.07
N ASN A 107 -16.07 -18.46 15.82
CA ASN A 107 -16.65 -18.35 17.16
C ASN A 107 -18.13 -17.95 17.20
N VAL A 108 -18.82 -17.89 16.05
CA VAL A 108 -20.28 -17.68 16.01
C VAL A 108 -20.96 -19.03 16.33
N VAL A 109 -20.92 -19.41 17.61
CA VAL A 109 -21.63 -20.60 18.12
C VAL A 109 -23.13 -20.32 17.97
N ARG A 110 -23.74 -21.06 17.04
CA ARG A 110 -25.18 -21.07 16.81
C ARG A 110 -25.84 -21.78 18.00
N PHE A 111 -26.41 -21.00 18.92
CA PHE A 111 -27.34 -21.53 19.90
C PHE A 111 -28.73 -21.52 19.28
N LEU A 112 -29.19 -22.68 18.79
CA LEU A 112 -30.59 -23.00 18.51
C LEU A 112 -30.83 -24.48 18.81
#